data_AF-A0A8T2S0F0-F1
#
_entry.id   AF-A0A8T2S0F0-F1
#
_cell.length_a   1.000
_cell.length_b   1.000
_cell.length_c   1.000
_cell.angle_alpha   90.00
_cell.angle_beta   90.00
_cell.angle_gamma   90.00
#
_symmetry.space_group_name_H-M   'P 1'
#
loop_
_entity.id
_entity.type
_entity.pdbx_description
1 polymer ?
#
loop_
_entity_poly.entity_id
_entity_poly.type
_entity_poly.pdbx_seq_one_letter_code
_entity_poly.pdbx_strand_id
1 'polypeptide(L)'
;MLAGGTGLTPMFQVSRAVLENPKDSTKIYLIYANVTYEDILLKEELDNFHRKYPGRFSVHYVLEKPPNDWEGSVGYISKELIQSFCPAPSPDIQMLRCGPPMMNKAMQAHLDALGYSKETQFQF
;
A
#
# COMPACT_ATOMS: atom_id res chain seq x y z
N MET A 1 -1.81 -2.22 -3.24
CA MET A 1 -1.34 -2.91 -2.01
C MET A 1 -1.62 -2.01 -0.82
N LEU A 2 -2.17 -2.57 0.26
CA LEU A 2 -2.48 -1.84 1.50
C LEU A 2 -1.80 -2.55 2.66
N ALA A 3 -0.92 -1.86 3.39
CA ALA A 3 -0.16 -2.46 4.48
C ALA A 3 -0.24 -1.65 5.76
N GLY A 4 -0.18 -2.34 6.91
CA GLY A 4 -0.03 -1.73 8.22
C GLY A 4 1.06 -2.40 9.04
N GLY A 5 2.00 -1.61 9.58
CA GLY A 5 3.09 -2.12 10.43
C GLY A 5 3.89 -3.26 9.78
N THR A 6 3.96 -4.42 10.45
CA THR A 6 4.69 -5.61 9.94
C THR A 6 4.02 -6.28 8.73
N GLY A 7 2.78 -5.92 8.41
CA GLY A 7 2.09 -6.34 7.18
C GLY A 7 2.76 -5.87 5.88
N LEU A 8 3.82 -5.07 5.98
CA LEU A 8 4.70 -4.72 4.86
C LEU A 8 5.39 -5.95 4.25
N THR A 9 5.78 -6.94 5.08
CA THR A 9 6.65 -8.04 4.65
C THR A 9 6.18 -8.78 3.38
N PRO A 10 4.90 -9.21 3.24
CA PRO A 10 4.44 -9.79 1.98
C PRO A 10 4.44 -8.78 0.82
N MET A 11 4.11 -7.51 1.08
CA MET A 11 4.11 -6.47 0.05
C MET A 11 5.50 -6.20 -0.49
N PHE A 12 6.50 -6.16 0.40
CA PHE A 12 7.90 -5.97 0.04
C PHE A 12 8.42 -7.15 -0.79
N GLN A 13 8.09 -8.39 -0.40
CA GLN A 13 8.48 -9.59 -1.15
C GLN A 13 7.91 -9.57 -2.58
N VAL A 14 6.61 -9.32 -2.73
CA VAL A 14 5.96 -9.22 -4.05
C VAL A 14 6.55 -8.07 -4.86
N SER A 15 6.74 -6.91 -4.24
CA SER A 15 7.28 -5.73 -4.92
C SER A 15 8.69 -5.99 -5.45
N ARG A 16 9.55 -6.59 -4.65
CA ARG A 16 10.90 -6.94 -5.07
C ARG A 16 10.89 -7.91 -6.25
N ALA A 17 10.10 -8.99 -6.18
CA ALA A 17 10.01 -9.98 -7.26
C ALA A 17 9.53 -9.36 -8.59
N VAL A 18 8.55 -8.47 -8.53
CA VAL A 18 7.97 -7.78 -9.69
C VAL A 18 8.91 -6.72 -10.28
N LEU A 19 9.58 -5.94 -9.43
CA LEU A 19 10.42 -4.81 -9.87
C LEU A 19 11.81 -5.26 -10.33
N GLU A 20 12.37 -6.30 -9.72
CA GLU A 20 13.68 -6.84 -10.09
C GLU A 20 13.63 -7.76 -11.32
N ASN A 21 12.42 -8.16 -11.76
CA ASN A 21 12.24 -8.88 -13.02
C ASN A 21 12.06 -7.91 -14.21
N PRO A 22 13.04 -7.81 -15.14
CA PRO A 22 12.96 -6.87 -16.26
C PRO A 22 11.91 -7.24 -17.31
N LYS A 23 11.37 -8.47 -17.28
CA LYS A 23 10.30 -8.93 -18.18
C LYS A 23 8.90 -8.68 -17.62
N ASP A 24 8.80 -8.36 -16.33
CA ASP A 24 7.53 -8.01 -15.70
C ASP A 24 7.25 -6.52 -15.93
N SER A 25 6.01 -6.16 -16.24
CA SER A 25 5.57 -4.78 -16.48
C SER A 25 4.54 -4.29 -15.47
N THR A 26 4.21 -5.10 -14.46
CA THR A 26 3.22 -4.81 -13.44
C THR A 26 3.58 -3.53 -12.69
N LYS A 27 2.57 -2.67 -12.46
CA LYS A 27 2.70 -1.45 -11.67
C LYS A 27 2.19 -1.71 -10.25
N ILE A 28 2.90 -1.18 -9.27
CA ILE A 28 2.61 -1.37 -7.86
C ILE A 28 2.35 -0.02 -7.20
N TYR A 29 1.20 0.06 -6.54
CA TYR A 29 0.79 1.19 -5.72
C TYR A 29 0.65 0.68 -4.28
N LEU A 30 1.45 1.20 -3.37
CA LEU A 30 1.47 0.83 -1.96
C LEU A 30 0.98 2.00 -1.12
N ILE A 31 -0.08 1.79 -0.33
CA ILE A 31 -0.41 2.64 0.80
C ILE A 31 0.08 1.94 2.07
N TYR A 32 0.98 2.57 2.81
CA TYR A 32 1.62 1.98 3.99
C TYR A 32 1.36 2.81 5.24
N ALA A 33 0.68 2.22 6.22
CA ALA A 33 0.27 2.88 7.45
C ALA A 33 1.09 2.42 8.66
N ASN A 34 1.53 3.38 9.47
CA ASN A 34 2.31 3.16 10.69
C ASN A 34 1.84 4.11 11.81
N VAL A 35 2.24 3.85 13.05
CA VAL A 35 1.86 4.72 14.18
C VAL A 35 2.70 5.99 14.14
N THR A 36 4.02 5.89 14.22
CA THR A 36 4.95 7.04 14.05
C THR A 36 5.82 6.92 12.80
N TYR A 37 6.59 7.97 12.50
CA TYR A 37 7.54 7.95 11.39
C TYR A 37 8.63 6.89 11.57
N GLU A 38 9.09 6.70 12.81
CA GLU A 38 10.13 5.73 13.18
C GLU A 38 9.65 4.28 13.04
N ASP A 39 8.34 4.06 13.07
CA ASP A 39 7.74 2.73 12.88
C ASP A 39 7.70 2.29 11.41
N ILE A 40 8.05 3.16 10.45
CA ILE A 40 8.05 2.81 9.02
C ILE A 40 9.21 1.86 8.73
N LEU A 41 8.89 0.57 8.65
CA LEU A 41 9.86 -0.47 8.32
C LEU A 41 10.32 -0.34 6.86
N LEU A 42 11.61 -0.55 6.62
CA LEU A 42 12.22 -0.56 5.28
C LEU A 42 11.95 0.70 4.45
N LYS A 43 11.82 1.85 5.12
CA LYS A 43 11.49 3.11 4.46
C LYS A 43 12.50 3.48 3.35
N GLU A 44 13.78 3.35 3.65
CA GLU A 44 14.84 3.68 2.69
C GLU A 44 14.78 2.80 1.44
N GLU A 45 14.48 1.50 1.61
CA GLU A 45 14.33 0.55 0.53
C GLU A 45 13.10 0.85 -0.33
N LEU A 46 11.97 1.18 0.29
CA LEU A 46 10.75 1.58 -0.41
C LEU A 46 10.96 2.88 -1.20
N ASP A 47 11.60 3.88 -0.59
CA ASP A 47 11.95 5.14 -1.24
C ASP A 47 12.96 4.92 -2.38
N ASN A 48 13.87 3.96 -2.23
CA ASN A 48 14.77 3.54 -3.29
C ASN A 48 14.02 2.84 -4.44
N PHE A 49 13.05 1.96 -4.16
CA PHE A 49 12.21 1.38 -5.21
C PHE A 49 11.44 2.45 -5.98
N HIS A 50 10.89 3.44 -5.30
CA HIS A 50 10.18 4.54 -5.94
C HIS A 50 11.09 5.33 -6.90
N ARG A 51 12.31 5.67 -6.44
CA ARG A 51 13.30 6.37 -7.27
C ARG A 51 13.84 5.53 -8.43
N LYS A 52 14.11 4.24 -8.20
CA LYS A 52 14.73 3.34 -9.17
C LYS A 52 13.77 2.87 -10.25
N TYR A 53 12.48 2.75 -9.93
CA TYR A 53 11.45 2.23 -10.84
C TYR A 53 10.32 3.25 -11.07
N PRO A 54 10.64 4.43 -11.65
CA PRO A 54 9.66 5.50 -11.85
C PRO A 54 8.50 5.01 -12.74
N GLY A 55 7.27 5.32 -12.32
CA GLY A 55 6.04 4.90 -13.00
C GLY A 55 5.66 3.42 -12.82
N ARG A 56 6.50 2.62 -12.16
CA ARG A 56 6.24 1.21 -11.82
C ARG A 56 6.04 0.96 -10.33
N PHE A 57 6.63 1.77 -9.46
CA PHE A 57 6.41 1.69 -8.02
C PHE A 57 6.10 3.07 -7.45
N SER A 58 4.98 3.17 -6.73
CA SER A 58 4.63 4.33 -5.93
C SER A 58 4.27 3.90 -4.52
N VAL A 59 4.79 4.61 -3.53
CA VAL A 59 4.44 4.41 -2.12
C VAL A 59 3.87 5.69 -1.55
N HIS A 60 2.77 5.57 -0.81
CA HIS A 60 2.14 6.63 -0.05
C HIS A 60 2.10 6.24 1.42
N TYR A 61 2.66 7.08 2.27
CA TYR A 61 2.77 6.82 3.70
C TYR A 61 1.63 7.50 4.48
N VAL A 62 1.11 6.80 5.48
CA VAL A 62 0.05 7.29 6.38
C VAL A 62 0.50 7.10 7.82
N LEU A 63 0.46 8.16 8.63
CA LEU A 63 0.90 8.11 10.03
C LEU A 63 -0.22 8.48 10.99
N GLU A 64 -0.41 7.70 12.05
CA GLU A 64 -1.36 8.07 13.11
C GLU A 64 -0.85 9.26 13.93
N LYS A 65 0.44 9.26 14.26
CA LYS A 65 1.13 10.24 15.10
C LYS A 65 2.36 10.78 14.35
N PRO A 66 2.15 11.64 13.35
CA PRO A 66 3.24 12.20 12.54
C PRO A 66 4.07 13.25 13.31
N PRO A 67 5.32 13.50 12.89
CA PRO A 67 6.05 14.71 13.30
C PRO A 67 5.39 15.98 12.72
N ASN A 68 5.76 17.16 13.24
CA ASN A 68 5.14 18.43 12.87
C ASN A 68 5.36 18.83 11.40
N ASP A 69 6.44 18.37 10.78
CA ASP A 69 6.85 18.63 9.40
C ASP A 69 6.39 17.55 8.41
N TRP A 70 5.43 16.71 8.82
CA TRP A 70 4.91 15.64 7.98
C TRP A 70 4.03 16.16 6.84
N GLU A 71 4.42 15.83 5.61
CA GLU A 71 3.67 16.19 4.40
C GLU A 71 2.75 15.07 3.90
N GLY A 72 2.84 13.86 4.49
CA GLY A 72 2.01 12.72 4.10
C GLY A 72 0.63 12.73 4.74
N SER A 73 -0.13 11.65 4.56
CA SER A 73 -1.46 11.56 5.16
C SER A 73 -1.40 11.21 6.65
N VAL A 74 -2.43 11.67 7.38
CA VAL A 74 -2.54 11.48 8.84
C VAL A 74 -3.76 10.62 9.17
N GLY A 75 -3.61 9.71 10.13
CA GLY A 75 -4.66 8.82 10.60
C GLY A 75 -4.55 7.42 10.02
N TYR A 76 -5.65 6.91 9.43
CA TYR A 76 -5.78 5.53 8.96
C TYR A 76 -5.98 5.47 7.44
N ILE A 77 -5.76 4.29 6.86
CA ILE A 77 -6.11 4.06 5.44
C ILE A 77 -7.62 4.24 5.28
N SER A 78 -8.01 5.29 4.54
CA SER A 78 -9.40 5.62 4.25
C SER A 78 -9.78 5.26 2.82
N LYS A 79 -11.08 5.31 2.54
CA LYS A 79 -11.63 5.14 1.18
C LYS A 79 -11.05 6.17 0.21
N GLU A 80 -10.91 7.42 0.65
CA GLU A 80 -10.45 8.56 -0.15
C GLU A 80 -8.97 8.41 -0.51
N LEU A 81 -8.15 7.90 0.42
CA LEU A 81 -6.75 7.58 0.16
C LEU A 81 -6.63 6.46 -0.89
N ILE A 82 -7.44 5.40 -0.76
CA ILE A 82 -7.45 4.32 -1.76
C ILE A 82 -7.85 4.87 -3.13
N GLN A 83 -8.87 5.74 -3.23
CA GLN A 83 -9.26 6.36 -4.49
C GLN A 83 -8.18 7.25 -5.11
N SER A 84 -7.43 7.96 -4.27
CA SER A 84 -6.44 8.93 -4.73
C SER A 84 -5.14 8.27 -5.17
N PHE A 85 -4.73 7.19 -4.50
CA PHE A 85 -3.40 6.59 -4.66
C PHE A 85 -3.40 5.20 -5.31
N CYS A 86 -4.55 4.54 -5.45
CA CYS A 86 -4.65 3.24 -6.12
C CYS A 86 -5.47 3.35 -7.43
N PRO A 87 -5.17 2.50 -8.43
CA PRO A 87 -5.95 2.44 -9.66
C PRO A 87 -7.38 1.99 -9.39
N ALA A 88 -8.34 2.58 -10.10
CA ALA A 88 -9.75 2.23 -9.99
C ALA A 88 -10.02 0.73 -10.27
N PRO A 89 -11.11 0.16 -9.74
CA PRO A 89 -11.46 -1.24 -9.95
C PRO A 89 -11.50 -1.61 -11.44
N SER A 90 -10.83 -2.69 -11.79
CA SER A 90 -10.77 -3.27 -13.13
C SER A 90 -10.36 -4.75 -13.03
N PRO A 91 -10.72 -5.62 -13.98
CA PRO A 91 -10.32 -7.04 -13.95
C PRO A 91 -8.81 -7.28 -13.85
N ASP A 92 -7.99 -6.33 -14.34
CA ASP A 92 -6.53 -6.42 -14.33
C ASP A 92 -5.89 -5.90 -13.02
N ILE A 93 -6.71 -5.47 -12.05
CA ILE A 93 -6.24 -4.93 -10.77
C ILE A 93 -6.40 -5.97 -9.67
N GLN A 94 -5.34 -6.13 -8.86
CA GLN A 94 -5.34 -6.99 -7.68
C GLN A 94 -5.01 -6.17 -6.42
N MET A 95 -5.89 -6.22 -5.43
CA MET A 95 -5.77 -5.54 -4.15
C MET A 95 -5.28 -6.51 -3.09
N LEU A 96 -3.97 -6.44 -2.83
CA LEU A 96 -3.35 -7.15 -1.72
C LEU A 96 -3.42 -6.32 -0.44
N ARG A 97 -3.79 -6.95 0.68
CA ARG A 97 -3.77 -6.30 2.00
C ARG A 97 -3.20 -7.17 3.11
N CYS A 98 -2.53 -6.52 4.06
CA CYS A 98 -2.03 -7.18 5.27
C CYS A 98 -1.83 -6.15 6.40
N GLY A 99 -2.31 -6.47 7.59
CA GLY A 99 -2.22 -5.61 8.77
C GLY A 99 -3.00 -6.19 9.94
N PRO A 100 -3.15 -5.45 11.05
CA PRO A 100 -3.93 -5.91 12.20
C PRO A 100 -5.38 -6.27 11.82
N PRO A 101 -6.05 -7.21 12.53
CA PRO A 101 -7.37 -7.71 12.15
C PRO A 101 -8.43 -6.61 11.94
N MET A 102 -8.46 -5.60 12.81
CA MET A 102 -9.38 -4.47 12.69
C MET A 102 -9.10 -3.62 11.44
N MET A 103 -7.82 -3.40 11.13
CA MET A 103 -7.41 -2.68 9.93
C MET A 103 -7.77 -3.45 8.67
N ASN A 104 -7.53 -4.76 8.61
CA ASN A 104 -7.94 -5.61 7.49
C ASN A 104 -9.45 -5.57 7.24
N LYS A 105 -10.26 -5.61 8.32
CA LYS A 105 -11.71 -5.49 8.23
C LYS A 105 -12.14 -4.12 7.67
N ALA A 106 -11.51 -3.04 8.11
CA ALA A 106 -11.77 -1.70 7.60
C ALA A 106 -11.39 -1.56 6.12
N MET A 107 -10.19 -2.03 5.75
CA MET A 107 -9.73 -2.03 4.35
C MET A 107 -10.66 -2.83 3.44
N GLN A 108 -11.14 -4.01 3.87
CA GLN A 108 -12.17 -4.77 3.12
C GLN A 108 -13.42 -3.91 2.89
N ALA A 109 -13.96 -3.29 3.93
CA ALA A 109 -15.16 -2.46 3.82
C ALA A 109 -14.96 -1.26 2.88
N HIS A 110 -13.78 -0.63 2.90
CA HIS A 110 -13.44 0.45 1.99
C HIS A 110 -13.35 -0.02 0.53
N LEU A 111 -12.70 -1.17 0.28
CA LEU A 111 -12.61 -1.75 -1.06
C LEU A 111 -13.98 -2.16 -1.60
N ASP A 112 -14.84 -2.75 -0.77
CA ASP A 112 -16.20 -3.10 -1.16
C ASP A 112 -17.02 -1.85 -1.50
N ALA A 113 -16.90 -0.80 -0.69
CA ALA A 113 -17.57 0.49 -0.94
C ALA A 113 -17.02 1.24 -2.18
N LEU A 114 -15.88 0.81 -2.71
CA LEU A 114 -15.27 1.30 -3.94
C LEU A 114 -15.56 0.44 -5.17
N GLY A 115 -16.18 -0.73 -4.98
CA GLY A 115 -16.54 -1.63 -6.06
C GLY A 115 -15.43 -2.60 -6.50
N TYR A 116 -14.38 -2.79 -5.69
CA TYR A 116 -13.44 -3.89 -5.94
C TYR A 116 -14.13 -5.22 -5.65
N SER A 117 -14.16 -6.15 -6.61
CA SER A 117 -14.79 -7.45 -6.42
C SER A 117 -13.99 -8.31 -5.43
N LYS A 118 -14.63 -9.29 -4.80
CA LYS A 118 -13.95 -10.22 -3.89
C LYS A 118 -12.83 -11.03 -4.58
N GLU A 119 -12.97 -11.29 -5.87
CA GLU A 119 -11.98 -12.02 -6.68
C GLU A 119 -10.70 -11.21 -6.95
N THR A 120 -10.80 -9.88 -6.88
CA THR A 120 -9.68 -8.95 -7.03
C THR A 120 -9.06 -8.55 -5.69
N GLN A 121 -9.40 -9.23 -4.61
CA GLN A 121 -8.93 -8.92 -3.26
C GLN A 121 -8.26 -10.14 -2.64
N PHE A 122 -7.07 -9.94 -2.08
CA PHE A 122 -6.36 -10.98 -1.34
C PHE A 122 -5.84 -10.41 -0.01
N GLN A 123 -6.12 -11.16 1.07
CA GLN A 123 -5.62 -10.85 2.40
C GLN A 123 -4.60 -11.91 2.80
N PHE A 124 -3.40 -11.47 3.19
CA PHE A 124 -2.40 -12.33 3.83
C PHE A 124 -2.75 -12.63 5.28
#